data_AF-A0A538H0C2-F1
#
_entry.id   AF-A0A538H0C2-F1
#
_cell.length_a   1.000
_cell.length_b   1.000
_cell.length_c   1.000
_cell.angle_alpha   90.00
_cell.angle_beta   90.00
_cell.angle_gamma   90.00
#
_symmetry.space_group_name_H-M   'P 1'
#
loop_
_entity.id
_entity.type
_entity.pdbx_description
1 polymer ?
#
loop_
_entity_poly.entity_id
_entity_poly.type
_entity_poly.pdbx_seq_one_letter_code
_entity_poly.pdbx_strand_id
1 'polypeptide(L)'
;MIAPQGEETDGLRSELLAPALHLVAEAVRRLRRLEGALPWNAWLHNGRRWHIEVVPRLAILAGLELGAGIYVNSLPPEQAAAALRDA
;
A
#
# COMPACT_ATOMS: atom_id res chain seq x y z
N MET A 1 -1.83 3.07 -1.86
CA MET A 1 -0.95 4.17 -1.39
C MET A 1 -1.77 5.15 -0.58
N ILE A 2 -1.23 5.64 0.53
CA ILE A 2 -1.82 6.71 1.35
C ILE A 2 -0.87 7.89 1.30
N ALA A 3 -1.35 9.06 0.88
CA ALA A 3 -0.54 10.25 0.69
C ALA A 3 -1.33 11.50 1.10
N PRO A 4 -0.66 12.57 1.56
CA PRO A 4 -1.28 13.88 1.70
C PRO A 4 -1.86 14.38 0.38
N GLN A 5 -2.92 15.19 0.44
CA GLN A 5 -3.43 15.88 -0.75
C GLN A 5 -2.60 17.14 -1.12
N GLY A 6 -1.91 17.74 -0.15
CA GLY A 6 -1.02 18.89 -0.35
C GLY A 6 0.44 18.51 -0.62
N GLU A 7 1.26 19.49 -0.96
CA GLU A 7 2.71 19.29 -1.10
C GLU A 7 3.37 19.29 0.28
N GLU A 8 3.87 18.12 0.69
CA GLU A 8 4.52 17.93 1.97
C GLU A 8 5.71 16.98 1.79
N THR A 9 6.86 17.35 2.37
CA THR A 9 8.15 16.76 1.99
C THR A 9 8.80 15.88 3.05
N ASP A 10 8.28 15.90 4.28
CA ASP A 10 8.79 15.10 5.39
C ASP A 10 7.67 14.36 6.14
N GLY A 11 7.43 13.12 5.74
CA GLY A 11 6.38 12.28 6.33
C GLY A 11 6.65 11.86 7.76
N LEU A 12 7.91 11.78 8.20
CA LEU A 12 8.22 11.39 9.59
C LEU A 12 7.91 12.50 10.59
N ARG A 13 7.93 13.75 10.13
CA ARG A 13 7.68 14.95 10.95
C ARG A 13 6.33 15.58 10.67
N SER A 14 5.59 15.07 9.68
CA SER A 14 4.26 15.53 9.31
C SER A 14 3.25 15.24 10.41
N GLU A 15 2.41 16.23 10.72
CA GLU A 15 1.24 16.04 11.59
C GLU A 15 0.21 15.09 10.95
N LEU A 16 0.28 14.89 9.62
CA LEU A 16 -0.57 13.97 8.88
C LEU A 16 -0.11 12.50 8.97
N LEU A 17 1.05 12.21 9.58
CA LEU A 17 1.52 10.83 9.75
C LEU A 17 0.54 10.01 10.60
N ALA A 18 0.09 10.56 11.73
CA ALA A 18 -0.88 9.90 12.60
C ALA A 18 -2.19 9.54 11.88
N PRO A 19 -2.90 10.47 11.22
CA PRO A 19 -4.10 10.09 10.45
C PRO A 19 -3.77 9.16 9.27
N ALA A 20 -2.61 9.28 8.63
CA ALA A 20 -2.20 8.32 7.59
C ALA A 20 -2.05 6.89 8.13
N LEU A 21 -1.49 6.71 9.34
CA LEU A 21 -1.41 5.39 9.99
C LEU A 21 -2.79 4.82 10.35
N HIS A 22 -3.77 5.66 10.66
CA HIS A 22 -5.16 5.20 10.83
C HIS A 22 -5.72 4.66 9.51
N LEU A 23 -5.44 5.33 8.38
CA LEU A 23 -5.82 4.84 7.05
C LEU A 23 -5.08 3.54 6.69
N VAL A 24 -3.82 3.36 7.10
CA VAL A 24 -3.09 2.09 6.94
C VAL A 24 -3.81 0.97 7.71
N ALA A 25 -4.14 1.21 8.98
CA ALA A 25 -4.84 0.23 9.80
C ALA A 25 -6.20 -0.15 9.19
N GLU A 26 -6.95 0.83 8.68
CA GLU A 26 -8.21 0.60 7.98
C GLU A 26 -8.00 -0.22 6.70
N ALA A 27 -7.03 0.13 5.86
CA ALA A 27 -6.70 -0.62 4.65
C ALA A 27 -6.34 -2.09 4.96
N VAL A 28 -5.56 -2.33 6.02
CA VAL A 28 -5.20 -3.70 6.46
C VAL A 28 -6.42 -4.48 6.97
N ARG A 29 -7.36 -3.83 7.67
CA ARG A 29 -8.62 -4.49 8.08
C ARG A 29 -9.48 -4.88 6.88
N ARG A 30 -9.57 -4.02 5.86
CA ARG A 30 -10.29 -4.31 4.62
C ARG A 30 -9.65 -5.44 3.83
N LEU A 31 -8.32 -5.40 3.66
CA LEU A 31 -7.55 -6.49 3.06
C LEU A 31 -7.80 -7.81 3.79
N ARG A 32 -7.84 -7.79 5.13
CA ARG A 32 -8.15 -9.00 5.91
C ARG A 32 -9.55 -9.54 5.66
N ARG A 33 -10.54 -8.69 5.42
CA ARG A 33 -11.91 -9.13 5.08
C ARG A 33 -11.98 -9.79 3.70
N LEU A 34 -11.22 -9.27 2.74
CA LEU A 34 -11.19 -9.77 1.35
C LEU A 34 -10.38 -11.06 1.22
N GLU A 35 -9.18 -11.07 1.79
CA GLU A 35 -8.14 -12.09 1.50
C GLU A 35 -7.77 -12.93 2.74
N GLY A 36 -8.41 -12.68 3.88
CA GLY A 36 -8.12 -13.37 5.14
C GLY A 36 -6.84 -12.88 5.83
N ALA A 37 -6.33 -13.71 6.74
CA ALA A 37 -5.13 -13.38 7.50
C ALA A 37 -3.86 -13.60 6.65
N LEU A 38 -3.34 -12.53 6.06
CA LEU A 38 -2.13 -12.58 5.24
C LEU A 38 -1.01 -11.70 5.80
N PRO A 39 0.27 -12.06 5.56
CA PRO A 39 1.38 -11.17 5.82
C PRO A 39 1.35 -9.97 4.86
N TRP A 40 1.74 -8.81 5.37
CA TRP A 40 1.81 -7.57 4.62
C TRP A 40 3.03 -6.76 5.09
N ASN A 41 3.49 -5.84 4.25
CA ASN A 41 4.50 -4.86 4.62
C ASN A 41 3.93 -3.45 4.44
N ALA A 42 4.51 -2.47 5.12
CA ALA A 42 4.29 -1.07 4.82
C ALA A 42 5.61 -0.30 4.85
N TRP A 43 5.75 0.67 3.94
CA TRP A 43 6.92 1.54 3.85
C TRP A 43 6.49 3.00 3.76
N LEU A 44 7.15 3.85 4.56
CA LEU A 44 7.07 5.29 4.41
C LEU A 44 8.16 5.74 3.43
N HIS A 45 7.75 6.22 2.26
CA HIS A 45 8.62 6.86 1.30
C HIS A 45 8.70 8.34 1.63
N ASN A 46 9.86 8.80 2.09
CA ASN A 46 10.08 10.20 2.45
C ASN A 46 10.64 11.02 1.28
N GLY A 47 10.45 12.35 1.29
CA GLY A 47 10.92 13.27 0.25
C GLY A 47 9.79 14.09 -0.37
N ARG A 48 10.00 14.69 -1.56
CA ARG A 48 9.16 15.76 -2.15
C ARG A 48 7.63 15.58 -2.07
N ARG A 49 7.14 14.33 -2.10
CA ARG A 49 5.74 13.99 -1.82
C ARG A 49 5.73 12.68 -1.05
N TRP A 50 5.80 12.78 0.27
CA TRP A 50 5.85 11.58 1.09
C TRP A 50 4.55 10.78 0.98
N HIS A 51 4.65 9.46 1.08
CA HIS A 51 3.49 8.58 1.10
C HIS A 51 3.82 7.25 1.78
N ILE A 52 2.79 6.53 2.19
CA ILE A 52 2.90 5.16 2.69
C ILE A 52 2.40 4.19 1.63
N GLU A 53 3.23 3.21 1.29
CA GLU A 53 2.83 2.05 0.51
C GLU A 53 2.51 0.89 1.43
N VAL A 54 1.38 0.22 1.18
CA VAL A 54 0.96 -0.99 1.89
C VAL A 54 0.88 -2.10 0.86
N VAL A 55 1.61 -3.19 1.08
CA VAL A 55 1.71 -4.29 0.12
C VAL A 55 1.37 -5.61 0.80
N PRO A 56 0.20 -6.21 0.51
CA PRO A 56 -0.11 -7.57 0.93
C PRO A 56 0.74 -8.57 0.14
N ARG A 57 1.22 -9.63 0.79
CA ARG A 57 2.02 -10.67 0.12
C ARG A 57 1.10 -11.77 -0.45
N LEU A 58 0.48 -11.49 -1.60
CA LEU A 58 -0.48 -12.38 -2.26
C LEU A 58 0.17 -13.44 -3.18
N ALA A 59 1.40 -13.19 -3.62
CA ALA A 59 2.13 -14.07 -4.51
C ALA A 59 3.62 -14.10 -4.14
N ILE A 60 4.32 -15.13 -4.62
CA ILE A 60 5.77 -15.29 -4.51
C ILE A 60 6.39 -14.89 -5.84
N LEU A 61 7.51 -14.17 -5.79
CA LEU A 61 8.27 -13.78 -6.99
C LEU A 61 8.89 -15.01 -7.65
N ALA A 62 8.80 -15.09 -8.97
CA ALA A 62 9.39 -16.17 -9.77
C ALA A 62 10.65 -15.66 -10.52
N GLY A 63 11.14 -16.48 -11.45
CA GLY A 63 12.38 -16.19 -12.18
C GLY A 63 12.34 -14.90 -13.01
N LEU A 64 11.17 -14.49 -13.50
CA LEU A 64 11.01 -13.24 -14.23
C LEU A 64 11.22 -12.04 -13.31
N GLU A 65 10.51 -12.00 -12.18
CA GLU A 65 10.57 -10.90 -11.22
C GLU A 65 11.95 -10.79 -10.58
N LEU A 66 12.55 -11.93 -10.22
CA LEU A 66 13.87 -11.97 -9.59
C LEU A 66 15.00 -11.69 -10.58
N GLY A 67 14.88 -12.15 -11.84
CA GLY A 67 15.94 -12.04 -12.84
C GLY A 67 15.92 -10.71 -13.60
N ALA A 68 14.73 -10.24 -14.01
CA ALA A 68 14.59 -9.03 -14.80
C ALA A 68 14.21 -7.78 -13.98
N GLY A 69 13.79 -7.94 -12.72
CA GLY A 69 13.32 -6.81 -11.90
C GLY A 69 11.98 -6.22 -12.38
N ILE A 70 11.23 -6.96 -13.20
CA ILE A 70 9.91 -6.57 -13.72
C ILE A 70 8.85 -7.32 -12.92
N TYR A 71 7.81 -6.61 -12.49
CA TYR A 71 6.72 -7.18 -11.70
C TYR A 71 5.44 -7.28 -12.53
N VAL A 72 4.79 -8.44 -12.47
CA VAL A 72 3.49 -8.66 -13.11
C VAL A 72 2.39 -8.58 -12.07
N ASN A 73 1.46 -7.63 -12.24
CA ASN A 73 0.27 -7.56 -11.42
C ASN A 73 -0.90 -8.23 -12.14
N SER A 74 -1.44 -9.30 -11.56
CA SER A 74 -2.59 -10.05 -12.11
C SER A 74 -3.94 -9.38 -11.86
N LEU A 75 -4.01 -8.43 -10.91
CA LEU A 75 -5.22 -7.70 -10.56
C LEU A 75 -5.08 -6.22 -10.96
N PRO A 76 -5.89 -5.73 -11.92
CA PRO A 76 -5.81 -4.34 -12.32
C PRO A 76 -6.24 -3.41 -11.16
N PRO A 77 -5.65 -2.20 -11.07
CA PRO A 77 -5.87 -1.30 -9.94
C PRO A 77 -7.32 -0.84 -9.80
N GLU A 78 -8.09 -0.75 -10.88
CA GLU A 78 -9.50 -0.38 -10.87
C GLU A 78 -10.35 -1.40 -10.11
N GLN A 79 -10.07 -2.70 -10.33
CA GLN A 79 -10.75 -3.79 -9.64
C GLN A 79 -10.33 -3.87 -8.18
N ALA A 80 -9.02 -3.75 -7.90
CA ALA A 80 -8.51 -3.69 -6.53
C ALA A 80 -9.14 -2.54 -5.73
N ALA A 81 -9.25 -1.35 -6.33
CA ALA A 81 -9.85 -0.19 -5.70
C ALA A 81 -11.36 -0.36 -5.47
N ALA A 82 -12.08 -1.02 -6.38
CA ALA A 82 -13.50 -1.35 -6.19
C ALA A 82 -13.69 -2.31 -5.01
N ALA A 83 -12.96 -3.43 -5.00
CA ALA A 83 -13.04 -4.41 -3.93
C ALA A 83 -12.71 -3.80 -2.55
N LEU A 84 -11.69 -2.95 -2.45
CA LEU A 84 -11.34 -2.26 -1.19
C LEU A 84 -12.36 -1.19 -0.76
N ARG A 85 -13.14 -0.61 -1.68
CA ARG A 85 -14.23 0.30 -1.32
C ARG A 85 -15.44 -0.45 -0.77
N ASP A 86 -15.73 -1.60 -1.36
CA ASP A 86 -16.93 -2.39 -1.06
C ASP A 86 -16.76 -3.30 0.18
N ALA A 87 -15.52 -3.58 0.57
CA ALA A 87 -15.18 -4.31 1.80
C ALA A 87 -15.43 -3.50 3.06
#